data_AF-A0ABD2P469-F1
#
_entry.id   AF-A0ABD2P469-F1
#
_cell.length_a   1.000
_cell.length_b   1.000
_cell.length_c   1.000
_cell.angle_alpha   90.00
_cell.angle_beta   90.00
_cell.angle_gamma   90.00
#
_symmetry.space_group_name_H-M   'P 1'
#
loop_
_entity.id
_entity.type
_entity.pdbx_description
1 polymer ?
#
loop_
_entity_poly.entity_id
_entity_poly.type
_entity_poly.pdbx_seq_one_letter_code
_entity_poly.pdbx_strand_id
1 'polypeptide(L)'
;MRDFSISGSRESAFAHALAAAGVAYAISRACKDGQLSSCGCSRMRRPKDLRKDWVWGGCGDNLEYGYKFTQTFVDITEKERRYKRGARAQGKSLMNLHNNEAGRRVSR
;
A
#
# COMPACT_ATOMS: atom_id res chain seq x y z
N MET A 1 -29.35 3.68 16.98
CA MET A 1 -28.09 4.40 16.71
C MET A 1 -27.97 4.56 15.20
N ARG A 2 -27.85 5.80 14.71
CA ARG A 2 -27.88 6.08 13.27
C ARG A 2 -26.59 5.59 12.62
N ASP A 3 -26.73 4.77 11.58
CA ASP A 3 -25.65 4.36 10.70
C ASP A 3 -24.99 5.60 10.09
N PHE A 4 -23.80 5.96 10.58
CA PHE A 4 -22.84 6.75 9.83
C PHE A 4 -22.37 5.89 8.64
N SER A 5 -23.21 5.76 7.63
CA SER A 5 -22.88 5.09 6.39
C SER A 5 -21.92 5.98 5.58
N ILE A 6 -20.63 5.96 5.97
CA ILE A 6 -19.47 6.37 5.14
C ILE A 6 -19.25 5.31 4.05
N SER A 7 -20.30 4.95 3.31
CA SER A 7 -20.34 3.77 2.44
C SER A 7 -20.31 4.21 0.97
N GLY A 8 -19.11 4.32 0.41
CA GLY A 8 -18.90 4.66 -1.00
C GLY A 8 -18.81 6.16 -1.28
N SER A 9 -18.27 6.95 -0.35
CA SER A 9 -18.04 8.39 -0.54
C SER A 9 -16.60 8.69 -0.97
N ARG A 10 -16.33 9.91 -1.45
CA ARG A 10 -14.97 10.35 -1.82
C ARG A 10 -14.02 10.35 -0.63
N GLU A 11 -14.54 10.67 0.55
CA GLU A 11 -13.79 10.67 1.81
C GLU A 11 -13.38 9.25 2.20
N SER A 12 -14.28 8.26 2.03
CA SER A 12 -13.91 6.85 2.23
C SER A 12 -12.84 6.41 1.24
N ALA A 13 -12.93 6.82 -0.02
CA ALA A 13 -11.94 6.48 -1.03
C ALA A 13 -10.55 7.03 -0.66
N PHE A 14 -10.50 8.29 -0.23
CA PHE A 14 -9.26 8.90 0.27
C PHE A 14 -8.72 8.18 1.51
N ALA A 15 -9.58 7.84 2.48
CA ALA A 15 -9.15 7.13 3.69
C ALA A 15 -8.54 5.75 3.38
N HIS A 16 -9.15 4.99 2.46
CA HIS A 16 -8.60 3.71 1.98
C HIS A 16 -7.23 3.88 1.32
N ALA A 17 -7.10 4.86 0.42
CA ALA A 17 -5.83 5.14 -0.24
C ALA A 17 -4.75 5.60 0.75
N LEU A 18 -5.08 6.53 1.65
CA LEU A 18 -4.15 7.04 2.66
C LEU A 18 -3.70 5.93 3.62
N ALA A 19 -4.61 5.09 4.10
CA ALA A 19 -4.29 3.97 4.98
C ALA A 19 -3.34 2.97 4.29
N ALA A 20 -3.64 2.59 3.04
CA ALA A 20 -2.78 1.69 2.29
C ALA A 20 -1.40 2.30 2.01
N ALA A 21 -1.33 3.58 1.65
CA ALA A 21 -0.06 4.30 1.49
C ALA A 21 0.75 4.34 2.81
N GLY A 22 0.08 4.65 3.92
CA GLY A 22 0.71 4.74 5.24
C GLY A 22 1.31 3.41 5.71
N VAL A 23 0.59 2.30 5.53
CA VAL A 23 1.12 0.96 5.85
C VAL A 23 2.30 0.61 4.95
N ALA A 24 2.22 0.88 3.64
CA ALA A 24 3.32 0.61 2.72
C ALA A 24 4.58 1.38 3.12
N TYR A 25 4.44 2.66 3.39
CA TYR A 25 5.53 3.52 3.85
C TYR A 25 6.15 3.05 5.18
N ALA A 26 5.32 2.80 6.20
CA ALA A 26 5.78 2.41 7.52
C ALA A 26 6.57 1.08 7.47
N ILE A 27 6.07 0.09 6.72
CA ILE A 27 6.74 -1.20 6.59
C ILE A 27 8.04 -1.07 5.79
N SER A 28 8.04 -0.31 4.69
CA SER A 28 9.26 -0.07 3.91
C SER A 28 10.36 0.61 4.71
N ARG A 29 10.01 1.54 5.60
CA ARG A 29 10.93 2.19 6.52
C ARG A 29 11.39 1.26 7.64
N ALA A 30 10.49 0.49 8.24
CA ALA A 30 10.86 -0.51 9.26
C ALA A 30 11.88 -1.53 8.73
N CYS A 31 11.78 -1.91 7.44
CA CYS A 31 12.79 -2.74 6.77
C CYS A 31 14.15 -2.06 6.68
N LYS A 32 14.20 -0.77 6.33
CA LYS A 32 15.43 0.02 6.28
C LYS A 32 16.07 0.14 7.65
N ASP A 33 15.25 0.37 8.68
CA ASP A 33 15.72 0.60 10.05
C ASP A 33 16.09 -0.71 10.77
N GLY A 34 15.95 -1.86 10.11
CA GLY A 34 16.28 -3.18 10.67
C GLY A 34 15.32 -3.65 11.76
N GLN A 35 14.13 -3.05 11.86
CA GLN A 35 13.10 -3.41 12.85
C GLN A 35 12.38 -4.72 12.51
N LEU A 36 12.48 -5.19 11.27
CA LEU A 36 11.85 -6.40 10.77
C LEU A 36 12.91 -7.40 10.31
N SER A 37 12.91 -8.61 10.85
CA SER A 37 13.84 -9.68 10.48
C SER A 37 13.58 -10.29 9.09
N SER A 38 12.38 -10.08 8.55
CA SER A 38 11.92 -10.64 7.27
C SER A 38 12.36 -9.83 6.04
N CYS A 39 12.95 -8.66 6.24
CA CYS A 39 13.37 -7.76 5.16
C CYS A 39 14.62 -6.96 5.57
N GLY A 40 15.12 -6.16 4.64
CA GLY A 40 16.25 -5.25 4.87
C GLY A 40 16.18 -4.08 3.88
N CYS A 41 17.31 -3.40 3.67
CA CYS A 41 17.42 -2.27 2.75
C CYS A 41 16.88 -2.57 1.34
N SER A 42 16.43 -1.50 0.67
CA SER A 42 16.09 -1.54 -0.75
C SER A 42 17.21 -2.15 -1.61
N ARG A 43 16.83 -2.99 -2.57
CA ARG A 43 17.73 -3.57 -3.58
C ARG A 43 17.76 -2.74 -4.88
N MET A 44 17.31 -1.49 -4.82
CA MET A 44 17.24 -0.61 -5.98
C MET A 44 18.64 -0.35 -6.56
N ARG A 45 18.79 -0.63 -7.85
CA ARG A 45 20.03 -0.37 -8.58
C ARG A 45 20.22 1.13 -8.76
N ARG A 46 21.48 1.55 -8.88
CA ARG A 46 21.84 2.91 -9.28
C ARG A 46 21.02 3.33 -10.53
N PRO A 47 20.30 4.46 -10.49
CA PRO A 47 19.61 4.99 -11.66
C PRO A 47 20.58 5.26 -12.81
N LYS A 48 20.18 4.91 -14.04
CA LYS A 48 21.04 5.04 -15.24
C LYS A 48 21.32 6.50 -15.60
N ASP A 49 20.40 7.38 -15.26
CA ASP A 49 20.39 8.83 -15.43
C ASP A 49 21.12 9.58 -14.30
N LEU A 50 21.55 8.88 -13.24
CA LEU A 50 22.31 9.51 -12.16
C LEU A 50 23.71 9.88 -12.65
N ARG A 51 24.02 11.18 -12.58
CA ARG A 51 25.33 11.76 -12.89
C ARG A 51 26.49 10.91 -12.38
N LYS A 52 27.46 10.60 -13.24
CA LYS A 52 28.54 9.63 -12.95
C LYS A 52 29.40 10.03 -11.74
N ASP A 53 29.55 11.32 -11.49
CA ASP A 53 30.30 11.88 -10.36
C ASP A 53 29.56 11.77 -9.02
N TRP A 54 28.27 11.42 -9.02
CA TRP A 54 27.50 11.19 -7.79
C TRP A 54 27.64 9.75 -7.34
N VAL A 55 27.79 9.53 -6.03
CA VAL A 55 27.83 8.19 -5.44
C VAL A 55 26.39 7.73 -5.13
N TRP A 56 26.05 6.51 -5.54
CA TRP A 56 24.79 5.86 -5.17
C TRP A 56 25.07 4.82 -4.08
N GLY A 57 24.34 4.87 -2.97
CA GLY A 57 24.53 3.94 -1.87
C GLY A 57 23.71 4.29 -0.65
N GLY A 58 24.06 3.67 0.47
CA GLY A 58 23.30 3.75 1.72
C GLY A 58 22.17 2.71 1.79
N CYS A 59 21.36 2.83 2.83
CA CYS A 59 20.20 1.97 3.05
C CYS A 59 18.92 2.76 2.75
N GLY A 60 18.27 2.45 1.64
CA GLY A 60 16.98 3.03 1.25
C GLY A 60 15.78 2.23 1.74
N ASP A 61 14.61 2.87 1.81
CA ASP A 61 13.33 2.24 2.17
C ASP A 61 12.99 1.11 1.19
N ASN A 62 12.58 -0.05 1.71
CA ASN A 62 12.28 -1.23 0.89
C ASN A 62 10.83 -1.19 0.37
N LEU A 63 10.61 -0.37 -0.66
CA LEU A 63 9.30 -0.11 -1.26
C LEU A 63 8.66 -1.38 -1.84
N GLU A 64 9.45 -2.30 -2.40
CA GLU A 64 8.94 -3.56 -2.95
C GLU A 64 8.34 -4.45 -1.85
N TYR A 65 9.04 -4.59 -0.72
CA TYR A 65 8.54 -5.37 0.41
C TYR A 65 7.29 -4.74 1.02
N GLY A 66 7.33 -3.42 1.29
CA GLY A 66 6.18 -2.70 1.86
C GLY A 66 4.94 -2.76 0.96
N TYR A 67 5.12 -2.66 -0.36
CA TYR A 67 4.03 -2.83 -1.33
C TYR A 67 3.39 -4.23 -1.22
N LYS A 68 4.20 -5.29 -1.27
CA LYS A 68 3.71 -6.68 -1.22
C LYS A 68 3.03 -6.99 0.11
N PHE A 69 3.64 -6.56 1.22
CA PHE A 69 3.06 -6.72 2.55
C PHE A 69 1.69 -6.05 2.64
N THR A 70 1.61 -4.78 2.24
CA THR A 70 0.36 -4.01 2.30
C THR A 70 -0.71 -4.58 1.38
N GLN A 71 -0.33 -5.09 0.19
CA GLN A 71 -1.26 -5.75 -0.71
C GLN A 71 -1.91 -6.98 -0.08
N THR A 72 -1.14 -7.78 0.65
CA THR A 72 -1.68 -8.95 1.33
C THR A 72 -2.48 -8.56 2.57
N PHE A 73 -1.93 -7.66 3.40
CA PHE A 73 -2.50 -7.33 4.70
C PHE A 73 -3.77 -6.46 4.61
N VAL A 74 -3.76 -5.40 3.79
CA VAL A 74 -4.88 -4.46 3.71
C VAL A 74 -6.02 -4.99 2.84
N ASP A 75 -5.73 -5.81 1.83
CA ASP A 75 -6.76 -6.31 0.91
C ASP A 75 -7.47 -7.57 1.42
N ILE A 76 -6.96 -8.23 2.47
CA ILE A 76 -7.51 -9.51 2.96
C ILE A 76 -9.00 -9.40 3.30
N THR A 77 -9.40 -8.32 3.97
CA THR A 77 -10.78 -8.09 4.40
C THR A 77 -11.75 -7.95 3.22
N GLU A 78 -11.27 -7.41 2.11
CA GLU A 78 -12.06 -7.25 0.89
C GLU A 78 -12.10 -8.54 0.07
N LYS A 79 -11.01 -9.33 0.08
CA LYS A 79 -10.88 -10.58 -0.70
C LYS A 79 -11.58 -11.77 -0.06
N GLU A 80 -11.60 -11.88 1.27
CA GLU A 80 -12.20 -13.03 1.95
C GLU A 80 -13.74 -13.01 1.93
N ARG A 81 -14.33 -11.82 1.84
CA ARG A 81 -15.79 -11.67 1.82
C ARG A 81 -16.35 -12.04 0.45
N ARG A 82 -17.09 -13.15 0.40
CA ARG A 82 -17.83 -13.58 -0.80
C ARG A 82 -19.15 -12.83 -0.90
N TYR A 83 -19.27 -11.95 -1.89
CA TYR A 83 -20.52 -11.26 -2.21
C TYR A 83 -21.20 -11.89 -3.42
N LYS A 84 -22.54 -11.83 -3.45
CA LYS A 84 -23.31 -12.20 -4.65
C LYS A 84 -22.89 -11.29 -5.81
N ARG A 85 -22.71 -11.87 -7.01
CA ARG A 85 -22.34 -11.11 -8.20
C ARG A 85 -23.38 -10.03 -8.49
N GLY A 86 -22.94 -8.80 -8.72
CA GLY A 86 -23.80 -7.64 -8.96
C GLY A 86 -24.37 -7.00 -7.69
N ALA A 87 -24.09 -7.53 -6.49
CA ALA A 87 -24.51 -6.90 -5.26
C ALA A 87 -23.77 -5.58 -5.04
N ARG A 88 -24.46 -4.56 -4.48
CA ARG A 88 -23.86 -3.28 -4.10
C ARG A 88 -22.61 -3.46 -3.21
N ALA A 89 -22.65 -4.44 -2.31
CA ALA A 89 -21.52 -4.78 -1.44
C ALA A 89 -20.29 -5.29 -2.22
N GLN A 90 -20.49 -6.02 -3.33
CA GLN A 90 -19.41 -6.41 -4.23
C GLN A 90 -18.77 -5.17 -4.89
N GLY A 91 -19.60 -4.26 -5.40
CA GLY A 91 -19.11 -3.01 -6.00
C GLY A 91 -18.29 -2.17 -5.01
N LYS A 92 -18.74 -2.08 -3.75
CA LYS A 92 -17.99 -1.41 -2.68
C LYS A 92 -16.64 -2.08 -2.43
N SER A 93 -16.61 -3.40 -2.34
CA SER A 93 -15.37 -4.13 -2.09
C SER A 93 -14.35 -3.94 -3.21
N LEU A 94 -14.80 -3.96 -4.47
CA LEU A 94 -13.97 -3.65 -5.63
C LEU A 94 -13.47 -2.20 -5.62
N MET A 95 -14.31 -1.25 -5.22
CA MET A 95 -13.91 0.16 -5.04
C MET A 95 -12.82 0.30 -3.97
N ASN A 96 -12.98 -0.38 -2.83
CA ASN A 96 -12.00 -0.37 -1.74
C ASN A 96 -10.66 -0.95 -2.19
N LEU A 97 -10.66 -2.09 -2.91
CA LEU A 97 -9.46 -2.66 -3.51
C LEU A 97 -8.77 -1.69 -4.48
N HIS A 98 -9.54 -0.99 -5.31
CA HIS A 98 -9.01 0.03 -6.22
C HIS A 98 -8.37 1.20 -5.46
N ASN A 99 -9.03 1.70 -4.43
CA ASN A 99 -8.52 2.82 -3.63
C ASN A 99 -7.26 2.42 -2.85
N ASN A 100 -7.22 1.23 -2.25
CA ASN A 100 -6.03 0.71 -1.57
C ASN A 100 -4.84 0.62 -2.56
N GLU A 101 -5.10 0.15 -3.77
CA GLU A 101 -4.10 0.05 -4.84
C GLU A 101 -3.60 1.43 -5.28
N ALA A 102 -4.49 2.40 -5.44
CA ALA A 102 -4.11 3.79 -5.74
C ALA A 102 -3.18 4.35 -4.65
N GLY A 103 -3.49 4.10 -3.37
CA GLY A 103 -2.65 4.47 -2.24
C GLY A 103 -1.25 3.85 -2.28
N ARG A 104 -1.16 2.53 -2.47
CA ARG A 104 0.12 1.81 -2.52
C ARG A 104 1.04 2.31 -3.63
N ARG A 105 0.49 2.69 -4.79
CA ARG A 105 1.28 3.16 -5.93
C ARG A 105 1.96 4.50 -5.72
N VAL A 106 1.46 5.35 -4.83
CA VAL A 106 2.11 6.62 -4.50
C VAL A 106 3.48 6.40 -3.87
N SER A 107 3.68 5.25 -3.20
CA SER A 107 4.95 4.87 -2.58
C SER A 107 5.91 4.14 -3.54
N ARG A 108 5.64 4.08 -4.86
CA ARG A 108 6.44 3.32 -5.83
C ARG A 108 7.18 4.22 -6.82
#